data_AF-A0A2S0UN78-F1
#
_entry.id   AF-A0A2S0UN78-F1
#
_cell.length_a   1.000
_cell.length_b   1.000
_cell.length_c   1.000
_cell.angle_alpha   90.00
_cell.angle_beta   90.00
_cell.angle_gamma   90.00
#
_symmetry.space_group_name_H-M   'P 1'
#
loop_
_entity.id
_entity.type
_entity.pdbx_description
1 polymer ?
#
loop_
_entity_poly.entity_id
_entity_poly.type
_entity_poly.pdbx_seq_one_letter_code
_entity_poly.pdbx_strand_id
1 'polypeptide(L)'
;MISPALSPALSHVLPTYNRAPMAFVKGEGSWLTAEDGSRYLDLGAGIAVNALGHAHPALVAALTQQAGKLWHVSNLYRIPEQERLADMLVEHTFADTVFFTNSGTEAAELAIKMARKYWYDKGQPERVEIISFEGAFHGRSTGAIAAAGSEKMVKGFGPLMPGFTHLKFGDHDALRAAVTERTAAIIIEPVQGEGGIRVLPDACLKGLRDLADSTGALLIFDEVQCGMGRTGKLFAHEWAGVAPDIMMVAKGIGGGFPLGAVLATENAASGMVAGTHGSTYGGNPLGCAVGAAVVGIVADDAFLSEVGRKGGLFRQGLEGLVAAHPAVFEAVRGQGLILGLKCKAANTDVVKAAYAEHLLTVPAADNVLRLLPALNIPDEDIAEALARLDRAATALEKAA
;
A
#
# COMPACT_ATOMS: atom_id res chain seq x y z
N MET A 1 39.47 -34.61 -13.71
CA MET A 1 38.07 -34.61 -13.23
C MET A 1 37.97 -33.55 -12.15
N ILE A 2 37.48 -32.36 -12.50
CA ILE A 2 37.21 -31.30 -11.53
C ILE A 2 35.80 -31.58 -11.03
N SER A 3 35.67 -31.93 -9.75
CA SER A 3 34.38 -32.10 -9.09
C SER A 3 33.59 -30.80 -9.27
N PRO A 4 32.33 -30.82 -9.74
CA PRO A 4 31.51 -29.62 -9.73
C PRO A 4 31.36 -29.19 -8.28
N ALA A 5 31.83 -27.99 -7.96
CA ALA A 5 31.58 -27.39 -6.66
C ALA A 5 30.06 -27.43 -6.44
N LEU A 6 29.63 -28.17 -5.40
CA LEU A 6 28.23 -28.19 -4.97
C LEU A 6 27.81 -26.74 -4.76
N SER A 7 26.88 -26.26 -5.58
CA SER A 7 26.22 -24.98 -5.34
C SER A 7 25.78 -24.95 -3.87
N PRO A 8 25.98 -23.83 -3.15
CA PRO A 8 25.58 -23.75 -1.75
C PRO A 8 24.12 -24.18 -1.61
N ALA A 9 23.84 -25.00 -0.59
CA ALA A 9 22.50 -25.50 -0.36
C ALA A 9 21.53 -24.32 -0.26
N LEU A 10 20.41 -24.42 -0.98
CA LEU A 10 19.36 -23.41 -0.91
C LEU A 10 18.89 -23.26 0.55
N SER A 11 18.75 -22.01 1.00
CA SER A 11 18.13 -21.71 2.29
C SER A 11 16.75 -22.36 2.39
N HIS A 12 16.36 -22.77 3.61
CA HIS A 12 14.99 -23.25 3.87
C HIS A 12 13.93 -22.16 3.63
N VAL A 13 14.34 -20.88 3.62
CA VAL A 13 13.50 -19.77 3.15
C VAL A 13 13.77 -19.55 1.66
N LEU A 14 12.72 -19.65 0.84
CA LEU A 14 12.82 -19.42 -0.60
C LEU A 14 13.48 -18.06 -0.90
N PRO A 15 14.56 -17.99 -1.71
CA PRO A 15 15.37 -16.78 -1.88
C PRO A 15 14.74 -15.79 -2.88
N THR A 16 13.53 -15.30 -2.58
CA THR A 16 12.79 -14.36 -3.43
C THR A 16 13.11 -12.88 -3.16
N TYR A 17 13.99 -12.59 -2.19
CA TYR A 17 14.29 -11.22 -1.75
C TYR A 17 15.81 -10.95 -1.73
N ASN A 18 16.19 -9.77 -2.23
CA ASN A 18 17.53 -9.20 -2.03
C ASN A 18 17.60 -8.54 -0.64
N ARG A 19 17.85 -9.33 0.40
CA ARG A 19 17.84 -8.85 1.79
C ARG A 19 19.08 -8.01 2.10
N ALA A 20 18.88 -6.92 2.84
CA ALA A 20 20.00 -6.23 3.50
C ALA A 20 20.60 -7.16 4.57
N PRO A 21 21.91 -7.13 4.82
CA PRO A 21 22.58 -8.01 5.78
C PRO A 21 22.40 -7.51 7.23
N MET A 22 21.15 -7.27 7.63
CA MET A 22 20.76 -6.78 8.95
C MET A 22 19.58 -7.59 9.47
N ALA A 23 19.56 -7.84 10.77
CA ALA A 23 18.46 -8.47 11.49
C ALA A 23 18.08 -7.61 12.70
N PHE A 24 16.78 -7.45 12.94
CA PHE A 24 16.22 -6.62 14.01
C PHE A 24 15.54 -7.46 15.07
N VAL A 25 15.79 -7.14 16.34
CA VAL A 25 15.30 -7.90 17.50
C VAL A 25 14.32 -7.11 18.38
N LYS A 26 14.27 -5.79 18.22
CA LYS A 26 13.33 -4.92 18.93
C LYS A 26 12.90 -3.77 18.02
N GLY A 27 11.65 -3.37 18.14
CA GLY A 27 11.15 -2.11 17.58
C GLY A 27 10.35 -1.33 18.63
N GLU A 28 10.44 -0.01 18.57
CA GLU A 28 9.70 0.91 19.45
C GLU A 28 9.48 2.25 18.72
N GLY A 29 8.22 2.63 18.52
CA GLY A 29 7.90 3.84 17.75
C GLY A 29 8.48 3.77 16.33
N SER A 30 9.25 4.78 15.92
CA SER A 30 9.92 4.79 14.61
C SER A 30 11.31 4.14 14.61
N TRP A 31 11.71 3.45 15.68
CA TRP A 31 13.07 2.92 15.81
C TRP A 31 13.13 1.39 15.84
N LEU A 32 14.17 0.84 15.24
CA LEU A 32 14.54 -0.58 15.30
C LEU A 32 15.93 -0.77 15.92
N THR A 33 16.09 -1.81 16.73
CA THR A 33 17.38 -2.24 17.27
C THR A 33 17.80 -3.55 16.60
N ALA A 34 18.99 -3.54 16.01
CA ALA A 34 19.60 -4.69 15.35
C ALA A 34 20.23 -5.67 16.36
N GLU A 35 20.56 -6.89 15.91
CA GLU A 35 21.21 -7.92 16.74
C GLU A 35 22.56 -7.47 17.35
N ASP A 36 23.28 -6.57 16.66
CA ASP A 36 24.54 -5.99 17.12
C ASP A 36 24.36 -4.80 18.10
N GLY A 37 23.11 -4.44 18.42
CA GLY A 37 22.76 -3.32 19.27
C GLY A 37 22.62 -1.97 18.56
N SER A 38 22.95 -1.88 17.26
CA SER A 38 22.80 -0.66 16.47
C SER A 38 21.33 -0.26 16.35
N ARG A 39 21.06 1.05 16.46
CA ARG A 39 19.70 1.60 16.34
C ARG A 39 19.51 2.30 15.00
N TYR A 40 18.40 1.97 14.36
CA TYR A 40 18.02 2.49 13.05
C TYR A 40 16.70 3.24 13.12
N LEU A 41 16.66 4.44 12.55
CA LEU A 41 15.41 5.17 12.34
C LEU A 41 14.71 4.59 11.11
N ASP A 42 13.45 4.20 11.26
CA ASP A 42 12.68 3.48 10.27
C ASP A 42 11.75 4.41 9.48
N LEU A 43 12.20 4.83 8.30
CA LEU A 43 11.37 5.50 7.30
C LEU A 43 10.82 4.53 6.26
N GLY A 44 10.91 3.21 6.49
CA GLY A 44 10.26 2.20 5.66
C GLY A 44 8.94 1.73 6.26
N ALA A 45 8.86 1.63 7.59
CA ALA A 45 7.72 1.13 8.36
C ALA A 45 7.17 -0.20 7.82
N GLY A 46 8.05 -1.14 7.46
CA GLY A 46 7.64 -2.39 6.81
C GLY A 46 6.97 -2.19 5.44
N ILE A 47 7.37 -1.16 4.69
CA ILE A 47 6.74 -0.69 3.45
C ILE A 47 5.33 -0.14 3.70
N ALA A 48 5.25 0.92 4.52
CA ALA A 48 4.03 1.61 4.95
C ALA A 48 3.01 0.76 5.74
N VAL A 49 3.45 -0.35 6.35
CA VAL A 49 2.61 -1.27 7.12
C VAL A 49 2.44 -0.80 8.57
N ASN A 50 3.54 -0.43 9.23
CA ASN A 50 3.56 -0.08 10.64
C ASN A 50 3.10 1.37 10.83
N ALA A 51 1.83 1.63 10.52
CA ALA A 51 1.24 2.97 10.49
C ALA A 51 1.36 3.73 11.83
N LEU A 52 1.42 3.03 12.96
CA LEU A 52 1.58 3.64 14.29
C LEU A 52 2.95 3.35 14.92
N GLY A 53 3.92 2.94 14.10
CA GLY A 53 5.24 2.51 14.54
C GLY A 53 5.26 1.08 15.07
N HIS A 54 6.39 0.69 15.62
CA HIS A 54 6.64 -0.64 16.17
C HIS A 54 6.16 -0.75 17.60
N ALA A 55 5.54 -1.88 17.94
CA ALA A 55 5.09 -2.25 19.29
C ALA A 55 4.21 -1.16 19.96
N HIS A 56 3.35 -0.50 19.19
CA HIS A 56 2.46 0.55 19.70
C HIS A 56 1.61 0.01 20.88
N PRO A 57 1.62 0.65 22.07
CA PRO A 57 1.00 0.09 23.28
C PRO A 57 -0.48 -0.28 23.12
N ALA A 58 -1.26 0.54 22.41
CA ALA A 58 -2.68 0.26 22.19
C ALA A 58 -2.91 -0.99 21.29
N LEU A 59 -2.04 -1.21 20.29
CA LEU A 59 -2.14 -2.37 19.39
C LEU A 59 -1.70 -3.64 20.11
N VAL A 60 -0.62 -3.56 20.90
CA VAL A 60 -0.16 -4.67 21.75
C VAL A 60 -1.26 -5.05 22.74
N ALA A 61 -1.89 -4.07 23.40
CA ALA A 61 -3.00 -4.32 24.31
C ALA A 61 -4.20 -4.98 23.62
N ALA A 62 -4.63 -4.47 22.46
CA ALA A 62 -5.72 -5.06 21.68
C ALA A 62 -5.43 -6.50 21.27
N LEU A 63 -4.22 -6.75 20.76
CA LEU A 63 -3.75 -8.08 20.38
C LEU A 63 -3.77 -9.04 21.58
N THR A 64 -3.12 -8.68 22.69
CA THR A 64 -3.00 -9.55 23.86
C THR A 64 -4.35 -9.81 24.52
N GLN A 65 -5.21 -8.79 24.63
CA GLN A 65 -6.56 -8.97 25.19
C GLN A 65 -7.41 -9.91 24.34
N GLN A 66 -7.40 -9.75 23.01
CA GLN A 66 -8.16 -10.64 22.13
C GLN A 66 -7.56 -12.04 22.08
N ALA A 67 -6.23 -12.16 22.10
CA ALA A 67 -5.54 -13.45 22.15
C ALA A 67 -5.85 -14.24 23.44
N GLY A 68 -6.09 -13.56 24.56
CA GLY A 68 -6.55 -14.19 25.80
C GLY A 68 -8.00 -14.71 25.73
N LYS A 69 -8.77 -14.31 24.71
CA LYS A 69 -10.18 -14.69 24.51
C LYS A 69 -10.35 -15.72 23.39
N LEU A 70 -10.07 -15.32 22.15
CA LEU A 70 -10.40 -16.10 20.95
C LEU A 70 -9.64 -15.57 19.73
N TRP A 71 -9.07 -16.50 18.96
CA TRP A 71 -8.25 -16.15 17.79
C TRP A 71 -9.01 -16.35 16.49
N HIS A 72 -9.72 -17.48 16.36
CA HIS A 72 -10.26 -17.92 15.09
C HIS A 72 -11.43 -18.90 15.28
N VAL A 73 -12.49 -18.71 14.51
CA VAL A 73 -13.67 -19.61 14.47
C VAL A 73 -14.18 -19.88 13.06
N SER A 74 -13.49 -19.45 12.01
CA SER A 74 -13.97 -19.38 10.62
C SER A 74 -15.18 -18.44 10.42
N ASN A 75 -15.54 -18.17 9.17
CA ASN A 75 -16.72 -17.37 8.80
C ASN A 75 -18.05 -18.17 8.86
N LEU A 76 -18.07 -19.37 9.47
CA LEU A 76 -19.30 -20.14 9.69
C LEU A 76 -20.14 -19.61 10.85
N TYR A 77 -19.54 -18.83 11.75
CA TYR A 77 -20.21 -18.26 12.91
C TYR A 77 -20.15 -16.74 12.86
N ARG A 78 -21.02 -16.10 13.63
CA ARG A 78 -20.98 -14.66 13.85
C ARG A 78 -19.71 -14.27 14.62
N ILE A 79 -19.01 -13.24 14.15
CA ILE A 79 -17.78 -12.72 14.75
C ILE A 79 -18.00 -11.25 15.16
N PRO A 80 -18.28 -10.95 16.44
CA PRO A 80 -18.56 -9.58 16.89
C PRO A 80 -17.43 -8.58 16.60
N GLU A 81 -16.17 -9.01 16.66
CA GLU A 81 -15.02 -8.15 16.36
C GLU A 81 -14.94 -7.80 14.86
N GLN A 82 -15.37 -8.71 13.99
CA GLN A 82 -15.45 -8.50 12.54
C GLN A 82 -16.54 -7.48 12.21
N GLU A 83 -17.73 -7.65 12.80
CA GLU A 83 -18.85 -6.71 12.65
C GLU A 83 -18.45 -5.31 13.14
N ARG A 84 -17.83 -5.21 14.33
CA ARG A 84 -17.39 -3.92 14.86
C ARG A 84 -16.42 -3.18 13.94
N LEU A 85 -15.42 -3.89 13.38
CA LEU A 85 -14.49 -3.25 12.45
C LEU A 85 -15.18 -2.86 11.14
N ALA A 86 -16.11 -3.67 10.64
CA ALA A 86 -16.90 -3.35 9.46
C ALA A 86 -17.74 -2.08 9.68
N ASP A 87 -18.45 -1.99 10.81
CA ASP A 87 -19.27 -0.83 11.19
C ASP A 87 -18.43 0.45 11.21
N MET A 88 -17.25 0.42 11.84
CA MET A 88 -16.34 1.57 11.88
C MET A 88 -15.87 1.99 10.47
N LEU A 89 -15.56 1.03 9.60
CA LEU A 89 -15.14 1.33 8.24
C LEU A 89 -16.29 1.91 7.39
N VAL A 90 -17.49 1.38 7.54
CA VAL A 90 -18.70 1.89 6.87
C VAL A 90 -19.02 3.31 7.35
N GLU A 91 -18.96 3.58 8.66
CA GLU A 91 -19.23 4.90 9.24
C GLU A 91 -18.30 6.00 8.69
N HIS A 92 -17.05 5.66 8.41
CA HIS A 92 -16.03 6.62 7.99
C HIS A 92 -15.77 6.66 6.48
N THR A 93 -16.50 5.90 5.66
CA THR A 93 -16.20 5.80 4.21
C THR A 93 -17.46 5.82 3.34
N PHE A 94 -17.27 5.72 2.02
CA PHE A 94 -18.35 5.56 1.04
C PHE A 94 -19.02 4.18 1.07
N ALA A 95 -18.40 3.21 1.74
CA ALA A 95 -18.73 1.81 1.59
C ALA A 95 -20.01 1.46 2.36
N ASP A 96 -20.85 0.61 1.76
CA ASP A 96 -22.02 0.04 2.42
C ASP A 96 -21.68 -1.33 3.05
N THR A 97 -20.60 -1.97 2.60
CA THR A 97 -20.22 -3.31 3.03
C THR A 97 -18.71 -3.55 2.94
N VAL A 98 -18.24 -4.53 3.72
CA VAL A 98 -16.82 -4.87 3.88
C VAL A 98 -16.63 -6.38 3.84
N PHE A 99 -15.66 -6.84 3.05
CA PHE A 99 -15.13 -8.20 3.15
C PHE A 99 -13.68 -8.15 3.63
N PHE A 100 -13.35 -8.87 4.71
CA PHE A 100 -12.00 -8.90 5.26
C PHE A 100 -11.13 -9.98 4.63
N THR A 101 -9.89 -9.61 4.32
CA THR A 101 -8.83 -10.47 3.77
C THR A 101 -7.61 -10.47 4.68
N ASN A 102 -6.55 -11.18 4.29
CA ASN A 102 -5.30 -11.29 5.05
C ASN A 102 -4.18 -10.42 4.45
N SER A 103 -4.38 -9.90 3.23
CA SER A 103 -3.38 -9.11 2.52
C SER A 103 -4.01 -8.25 1.42
N GLY A 104 -3.25 -7.27 0.93
CA GLY A 104 -3.64 -6.50 -0.26
C GLY A 104 -3.74 -7.35 -1.54
N THR A 105 -2.97 -8.45 -1.64
CA THR A 105 -3.07 -9.36 -2.80
C THR A 105 -4.40 -10.12 -2.81
N GLU A 106 -4.88 -10.57 -1.65
CA GLU A 106 -6.22 -11.17 -1.56
C GLU A 106 -7.33 -10.14 -1.82
N ALA A 107 -7.13 -8.89 -1.37
CA ALA A 107 -8.05 -7.80 -1.70
C ALA A 107 -8.11 -7.54 -3.22
N ALA A 108 -6.97 -7.60 -3.92
CA ALA A 108 -6.91 -7.46 -5.37
C ALA A 108 -7.67 -8.59 -6.09
N GLU A 109 -7.45 -9.85 -5.68
CA GLU A 109 -8.18 -10.99 -6.23
C GLU A 109 -9.69 -10.85 -6.03
N LEU A 110 -10.13 -10.42 -4.84
CA LEU A 110 -11.54 -10.17 -4.59
C LEU A 110 -12.08 -9.00 -5.42
N ALA A 111 -11.37 -7.88 -5.53
CA ALA A 111 -11.81 -6.74 -6.34
C ALA A 111 -11.98 -7.12 -7.83
N ILE A 112 -11.02 -7.88 -8.39
CA ILE A 112 -11.09 -8.40 -9.76
C ILE A 112 -12.29 -9.35 -9.93
N LYS A 113 -12.50 -10.28 -8.98
CA LYS A 113 -13.63 -11.20 -9.00
C LYS A 113 -14.96 -10.46 -8.88
N MET A 114 -15.06 -9.50 -7.97
CA MET A 114 -16.28 -8.72 -7.71
C MET A 114 -16.69 -7.93 -8.95
N ALA A 115 -15.73 -7.26 -9.60
CA ALA A 115 -16.01 -6.51 -10.83
C ALA A 115 -16.56 -7.40 -11.96
N ARG A 116 -15.98 -8.59 -12.17
CA ARG A 116 -16.47 -9.54 -13.18
C ARG A 116 -17.80 -10.19 -12.78
N LYS A 117 -17.98 -10.51 -11.50
CA LYS A 117 -19.21 -11.12 -10.96
C LYS A 117 -20.39 -10.17 -11.05
N TYR A 118 -20.18 -8.88 -10.79
CA TYR A 118 -21.18 -7.83 -10.94
C TYR A 118 -21.81 -7.87 -12.34
N TRP A 119 -21.00 -7.83 -13.40
CA TRP A 119 -21.53 -7.85 -14.76
C TRP A 119 -22.14 -9.18 -15.19
N TYR A 120 -21.55 -10.29 -14.76
CA TYR A 120 -22.12 -11.61 -15.01
C TYR A 120 -23.56 -11.71 -14.48
N ASP A 121 -23.79 -11.25 -13.24
CA ASP A 121 -25.13 -11.29 -12.62
C ASP A 121 -26.09 -10.25 -13.20
N LYS A 122 -25.57 -9.16 -13.79
CA LYS A 122 -26.35 -8.20 -14.56
C LYS A 122 -26.64 -8.67 -15.99
N GLY A 123 -26.30 -9.91 -16.33
CA GLY A 123 -26.58 -10.51 -17.63
C GLY A 123 -25.66 -10.04 -18.77
N GLN A 124 -24.48 -9.49 -18.44
CA GLN A 124 -23.46 -9.01 -19.38
C GLN A 124 -22.14 -9.76 -19.18
N PRO A 125 -22.09 -11.09 -19.41
CA PRO A 125 -20.93 -11.93 -19.13
C PRO A 125 -19.68 -11.58 -19.98
N GLU A 126 -19.84 -10.82 -21.05
CA GLU A 126 -18.76 -10.32 -21.91
C GLU A 126 -17.99 -9.12 -21.32
N ARG A 127 -18.58 -8.44 -20.31
CA ARG A 127 -17.93 -7.35 -19.57
C ARG A 127 -16.94 -7.91 -18.56
N VAL A 128 -15.73 -8.18 -19.04
CA VAL A 128 -14.65 -8.81 -18.26
C VAL A 128 -13.33 -8.05 -18.27
N GLU A 129 -13.21 -7.03 -19.13
CA GLU A 129 -11.97 -6.28 -19.34
C GLU A 129 -11.76 -5.27 -18.21
N ILE A 130 -10.58 -5.28 -17.61
CA ILE A 130 -10.20 -4.34 -16.55
C ILE A 130 -9.05 -3.48 -17.06
N ILE A 131 -9.25 -2.17 -17.07
CA ILE A 131 -8.21 -1.20 -17.44
C ILE A 131 -7.35 -0.92 -16.21
N SER A 132 -6.04 -1.05 -16.36
CA SER A 132 -5.01 -0.78 -15.36
C SER A 132 -3.92 0.13 -15.95
N PHE A 133 -2.93 0.52 -15.14
CA PHE A 133 -1.97 1.55 -15.51
C PHE A 133 -0.51 1.11 -15.33
N GLU A 134 0.36 1.58 -16.20
CA GLU A 134 1.81 1.36 -16.13
C GLU A 134 2.35 1.77 -14.76
N GLY A 135 3.23 0.92 -14.21
CA GLY A 135 3.84 1.10 -12.89
C GLY A 135 2.95 0.75 -11.70
N ALA A 136 1.78 0.16 -11.95
CA ALA A 136 0.91 -0.34 -10.89
C ALA A 136 1.51 -1.54 -10.13
N PHE A 137 1.11 -1.69 -8.87
CA PHE A 137 1.39 -2.87 -8.05
C PHE A 137 0.16 -3.24 -7.21
N HIS A 138 -0.56 -4.28 -7.63
CA HIS A 138 -1.76 -4.77 -6.92
C HIS A 138 -1.52 -6.06 -6.14
N GLY A 139 -0.28 -6.58 -6.12
CA GLY A 139 0.07 -7.84 -5.44
C GLY A 139 0.83 -8.83 -6.30
N ARG A 140 0.85 -10.10 -5.87
CA ARG A 140 1.72 -11.15 -6.42
C ARG A 140 0.99 -12.44 -6.87
N SER A 141 -0.32 -12.51 -6.74
CA SER A 141 -1.13 -13.61 -7.28
C SER A 141 -1.32 -13.46 -8.80
N THR A 142 -1.80 -14.52 -9.47
CA THR A 142 -1.98 -14.53 -10.94
C THR A 142 -2.86 -13.38 -11.43
N GLY A 143 -3.94 -13.04 -10.73
CA GLY A 143 -4.79 -11.92 -11.11
C GLY A 143 -4.14 -10.56 -10.85
N ALA A 144 -3.47 -10.42 -9.71
CA ALA A 144 -2.78 -9.18 -9.35
C ALA A 144 -1.60 -8.86 -10.28
N ILE A 145 -0.78 -9.86 -10.67
CA ILE A 145 0.32 -9.63 -11.61
C ILE A 145 -0.19 -9.38 -13.04
N ALA A 146 -1.32 -9.99 -13.44
CA ALA A 146 -1.96 -9.69 -14.72
C ALA A 146 -2.50 -8.25 -14.74
N ALA A 147 -3.08 -7.78 -13.63
CA ALA A 147 -3.50 -6.38 -13.48
C ALA A 147 -2.31 -5.41 -13.51
N ALA A 148 -1.15 -5.78 -12.94
CA ALA A 148 0.05 -4.92 -12.96
C ALA A 148 0.77 -4.87 -14.32
N GLY A 149 0.86 -6.01 -15.03
CA GLY A 149 1.34 -6.10 -16.42
C GLY A 149 2.83 -5.87 -16.69
N SER A 150 3.61 -5.31 -15.74
CA SER A 150 5.03 -5.03 -15.97
C SER A 150 5.87 -6.30 -16.19
N GLU A 151 6.87 -6.24 -17.08
CA GLU A 151 7.74 -7.39 -17.40
C GLU A 151 8.34 -8.03 -16.14
N LYS A 152 8.80 -7.20 -15.19
CA LYS A 152 9.36 -7.65 -13.90
C LYS A 152 8.40 -8.51 -13.08
N MET A 153 7.09 -8.30 -13.22
CA MET A 153 6.07 -9.01 -12.45
C MET A 153 5.60 -10.28 -13.17
N VAL A 154 5.59 -10.29 -14.50
CA VAL A 154 4.91 -11.35 -15.28
C VAL A 154 5.85 -12.33 -15.98
N LYS A 155 7.11 -11.97 -16.20
CA LYS A 155 8.06 -12.80 -16.95
C LYS A 155 8.23 -14.18 -16.31
N GLY A 156 7.92 -15.23 -17.08
CA GLY A 156 8.03 -16.62 -16.65
C GLY A 156 6.79 -17.22 -15.99
N PHE A 157 5.71 -16.45 -15.81
CA PHE A 157 4.46 -16.93 -15.19
C PHE A 157 3.30 -17.14 -16.18
N GLY A 158 3.58 -17.18 -17.48
CA GLY A 158 2.56 -17.31 -18.53
C GLY A 158 2.00 -18.74 -18.68
N PRO A 159 0.81 -18.90 -19.29
CA PRO A 159 -0.09 -17.84 -19.78
C PRO A 159 -0.76 -17.06 -18.63
N LEU A 160 -0.83 -15.74 -18.77
CA LEU A 160 -1.45 -14.86 -17.76
C LEU A 160 -2.97 -14.92 -17.84
N MET A 161 -3.63 -14.50 -16.76
CA MET A 161 -5.08 -14.29 -16.78
C MET A 161 -5.45 -13.21 -17.81
N PRO A 162 -6.34 -13.50 -18.78
CA PRO A 162 -6.73 -12.53 -19.80
C PRO A 162 -7.65 -11.44 -19.25
N GLY A 163 -7.92 -10.43 -20.08
CA GLY A 163 -8.89 -9.36 -19.79
C GLY A 163 -8.31 -8.18 -19.03
N PHE A 164 -7.05 -7.82 -19.28
CA PHE A 164 -6.43 -6.60 -18.78
C PHE A 164 -5.86 -5.77 -19.93
N THR A 165 -6.08 -4.46 -19.86
CA THR A 165 -5.47 -3.47 -20.76
C THR A 165 -4.66 -2.52 -19.90
N HIS A 166 -3.40 -2.29 -20.23
CA HIS A 166 -2.49 -1.41 -19.49
C HIS A 166 -2.28 -0.10 -20.25
N LEU A 167 -2.56 1.03 -19.61
CA LEU A 167 -2.39 2.36 -20.17
C LEU A 167 -1.32 3.15 -19.43
N LYS A 168 -0.84 4.23 -20.02
CA LYS A 168 0.05 5.17 -19.31
C LYS A 168 -0.69 5.81 -18.15
N PHE A 169 -0.04 5.89 -16.99
CA PHE A 169 -0.61 6.51 -15.79
C PHE A 169 -0.90 8.00 -16.04
N GLY A 170 -2.18 8.39 -15.87
CA GLY A 170 -2.66 9.76 -16.11
C GLY A 170 -3.02 10.10 -17.57
N ASP A 171 -2.98 9.15 -18.50
CA ASP A 171 -3.36 9.37 -19.90
C ASP A 171 -4.89 9.21 -20.10
N HIS A 172 -5.61 10.31 -19.92
CA HIS A 172 -7.07 10.33 -20.03
C HIS A 172 -7.60 10.17 -21.45
N ASP A 173 -6.82 10.55 -22.47
CA ASP A 173 -7.21 10.38 -23.87
C ASP A 173 -7.14 8.90 -24.25
N ALA A 174 -6.03 8.23 -23.90
CA ALA A 174 -5.90 6.79 -24.08
C ALA A 174 -6.96 6.01 -23.29
N LEU A 175 -7.27 6.46 -22.07
CA LEU A 175 -8.33 5.86 -21.26
C LEU A 175 -9.70 5.94 -21.95
N ARG A 176 -10.11 7.12 -22.41
CA ARG A 176 -11.39 7.28 -23.12
C ARG A 176 -11.47 6.41 -24.37
N ALA A 177 -10.35 6.27 -25.09
CA ALA A 177 -10.29 5.43 -26.29
C ALA A 177 -10.32 3.92 -25.99
N ALA A 178 -9.86 3.51 -24.81
CA ALA A 178 -9.76 2.11 -24.41
C ALA A 178 -11.04 1.54 -23.78
N VAL A 179 -11.94 2.38 -23.27
CA VAL A 179 -13.21 1.92 -22.71
C VAL A 179 -14.15 1.47 -23.84
N THR A 180 -14.69 0.27 -23.70
CA THR A 180 -15.63 -0.36 -24.64
C THR A 180 -16.84 -0.91 -23.91
N GLU A 181 -17.80 -1.47 -24.64
CA GLU A 181 -18.91 -2.23 -24.06
C GLU A 181 -18.46 -3.46 -23.26
N ARG A 182 -17.21 -3.90 -23.37
CA ARG A 182 -16.63 -5.04 -22.64
C ARG A 182 -15.87 -4.64 -21.38
N THR A 183 -15.72 -3.35 -21.12
CA THR A 183 -15.02 -2.84 -19.94
C THR A 183 -15.86 -3.09 -18.68
N ALA A 184 -15.32 -3.93 -17.80
CA ALA A 184 -15.90 -4.25 -16.50
C ALA A 184 -15.57 -3.17 -15.46
N ALA A 185 -14.30 -2.75 -15.40
CA ALA A 185 -13.82 -1.82 -14.40
C ALA A 185 -12.53 -1.09 -14.81
N ILE A 186 -12.23 -0.01 -14.10
CA ILE A 186 -10.95 0.70 -14.13
C ILE A 186 -10.33 0.55 -12.74
N ILE A 187 -9.13 -0.04 -12.64
CA ILE A 187 -8.38 -0.20 -11.39
C ILE A 187 -7.18 0.75 -11.36
N ILE A 188 -7.04 1.50 -10.28
CA ILE A 188 -5.95 2.48 -10.13
C ILE A 188 -5.54 2.69 -8.68
N GLU A 189 -4.27 3.01 -8.46
CA GLU A 189 -3.77 3.56 -7.19
C GLU A 189 -3.87 5.09 -7.24
N PRO A 190 -4.60 5.77 -6.32
CA PRO A 190 -4.61 7.23 -6.25
C PRO A 190 -3.20 7.83 -6.08
N VAL A 191 -2.35 7.14 -5.32
CA VAL A 191 -0.90 7.38 -5.28
C VAL A 191 -0.18 6.07 -5.55
N GLN A 192 0.47 5.96 -6.71
CA GLN A 192 1.29 4.81 -7.02
C GLN A 192 2.57 4.81 -6.19
N GLY A 193 2.62 3.88 -5.25
CA GLY A 193 3.72 3.76 -4.30
C GLY A 193 4.97 3.13 -4.90
N GLU A 194 4.87 1.87 -5.33
CA GLU A 194 5.96 1.13 -5.98
C GLU A 194 6.40 1.78 -7.31
N GLY A 195 5.44 2.40 -8.02
CA GLY A 195 5.65 3.10 -9.28
C GLY A 195 6.47 4.40 -9.19
N GLY A 196 7.00 4.75 -8.02
CA GLY A 196 7.86 5.92 -7.84
C GLY A 196 7.17 7.12 -7.18
N ILE A 197 6.26 6.87 -6.24
CA ILE A 197 5.53 7.90 -5.48
C ILE A 197 4.85 8.90 -6.42
N ARG A 198 4.06 8.38 -7.35
CA ARG A 198 3.35 9.19 -8.36
C ARG A 198 1.94 9.46 -7.86
N VAL A 199 1.65 10.71 -7.52
CA VAL A 199 0.31 11.16 -7.12
C VAL A 199 -0.49 11.45 -8.38
N LEU A 200 -1.68 10.85 -8.51
CA LEU A 200 -2.58 11.20 -9.59
C LEU A 200 -3.24 12.56 -9.28
N PRO A 201 -3.28 13.52 -10.21
CA PRO A 201 -3.95 14.80 -9.96
C PRO A 201 -5.44 14.62 -9.63
N ASP A 202 -5.99 15.46 -8.75
CA ASP A 202 -7.41 15.36 -8.33
C ASP A 202 -8.39 15.45 -9.52
N ALA A 203 -8.08 16.29 -10.51
CA ALA A 203 -8.89 16.41 -11.73
C ALA A 203 -8.89 15.10 -12.55
N CYS A 204 -7.80 14.35 -12.50
CA CYS A 204 -7.71 13.03 -13.13
C CYS A 204 -8.56 12.00 -12.37
N LEU A 205 -8.52 11.99 -11.02
CA LEU A 205 -9.41 11.14 -10.22
C LEU A 205 -10.89 11.41 -10.50
N LYS A 206 -11.28 12.70 -10.62
CA LYS A 206 -12.63 13.10 -11.02
C LYS A 206 -12.98 12.61 -12.42
N GLY A 207 -12.09 12.79 -13.39
CA GLY A 207 -12.30 12.32 -14.75
C GLY A 207 -12.45 10.80 -14.87
N LEU A 208 -11.83 10.02 -13.98
CA LEU A 208 -12.03 8.56 -13.90
C LEU A 208 -13.45 8.22 -13.42
N ARG A 209 -13.94 8.93 -12.41
CA ARG A 209 -15.30 8.78 -11.89
C ARG A 209 -16.35 9.15 -12.94
N ASP A 210 -16.21 10.31 -13.57
CA ASP A 210 -17.12 10.76 -14.62
C ASP A 210 -17.19 9.74 -15.78
N LEU A 211 -16.05 9.17 -16.15
CA LEU A 211 -15.98 8.14 -17.18
C LEU A 211 -16.65 6.83 -16.74
N ALA A 212 -16.38 6.38 -15.51
CA ALA A 212 -17.00 5.20 -14.92
C ALA A 212 -18.54 5.35 -14.89
N ASP A 213 -19.04 6.51 -14.46
CA ASP A 213 -20.48 6.81 -14.39
C ASP A 213 -21.14 6.84 -15.78
N SER A 214 -20.48 7.47 -16.77
CA SER A 214 -21.03 7.59 -18.13
C SER A 214 -21.03 6.28 -18.93
N THR A 215 -20.13 5.34 -18.61
CA THR A 215 -19.96 4.07 -19.33
C THR A 215 -20.54 2.86 -18.58
N GLY A 216 -20.87 3.08 -17.31
CA GLY A 216 -21.28 2.09 -16.34
C GLY A 216 -20.15 1.25 -15.75
N ALA A 217 -18.91 1.34 -16.25
CA ALA A 217 -17.77 0.59 -15.71
C ALA A 217 -17.56 0.90 -14.22
N LEU A 218 -17.15 -0.09 -13.43
CA LEU A 218 -16.87 0.13 -12.01
C LEU A 218 -15.51 0.81 -11.81
N LEU A 219 -15.40 1.70 -10.85
CA LEU A 219 -14.13 2.30 -10.43
C LEU A 219 -13.58 1.57 -9.21
N ILE A 220 -12.34 1.09 -9.31
CA ILE A 220 -11.63 0.39 -8.24
C ILE A 220 -10.43 1.22 -7.81
N PHE A 221 -10.39 1.64 -6.54
CA PHE A 221 -9.20 2.24 -5.95
C PHE A 221 -8.40 1.21 -5.16
N ASP A 222 -7.14 1.06 -5.54
CA ASP A 222 -6.14 0.39 -4.71
C ASP A 222 -5.54 1.41 -3.73
N GLU A 223 -6.10 1.41 -2.52
CA GLU A 223 -5.65 2.25 -1.41
C GLU A 223 -4.83 1.43 -0.40
N VAL A 224 -4.31 0.26 -0.80
CA VAL A 224 -3.52 -0.60 0.09
C VAL A 224 -2.30 0.11 0.65
N GLN A 225 -1.60 0.94 -0.14
CA GLN A 225 -0.43 1.68 0.33
C GLN A 225 -0.73 3.13 0.72
N CYS A 226 -1.68 3.79 0.05
CA CYS A 226 -1.94 5.23 0.21
C CYS A 226 -3.12 5.56 1.13
N GLY A 227 -3.91 4.56 1.53
CA GLY A 227 -5.01 4.71 2.48
C GLY A 227 -4.56 4.62 3.95
N MET A 228 -5.54 4.52 4.84
CA MET A 228 -5.38 4.52 6.30
C MET A 228 -4.48 5.64 6.82
N GLY A 229 -4.85 6.89 6.51
CA GLY A 229 -4.20 8.08 7.05
C GLY A 229 -2.93 8.51 6.31
N ARG A 230 -2.38 7.67 5.44
CA ARG A 230 -1.04 7.85 4.87
C ARG A 230 -0.83 9.17 4.11
N THR A 231 -1.87 9.70 3.48
CA THR A 231 -1.82 10.97 2.74
C THR A 231 -2.27 12.18 3.57
N GLY A 232 -2.61 12.00 4.85
CA GLY A 232 -3.21 13.03 5.71
C GLY A 232 -4.74 13.10 5.62
N LYS A 233 -5.36 12.22 4.82
CA LYS A 233 -6.79 11.87 4.86
C LYS A 233 -6.91 10.40 5.22
N LEU A 234 -8.09 9.97 5.69
CA LEU A 234 -8.28 8.56 6.02
C LEU A 234 -8.03 7.70 4.77
N PHE A 235 -8.59 8.09 3.63
CA PHE A 235 -8.26 7.56 2.31
C PHE A 235 -7.89 8.67 1.32
N ALA A 236 -6.95 8.39 0.43
CA ALA A 236 -6.37 9.35 -0.50
C ALA A 236 -7.38 9.95 -1.47
N HIS A 237 -8.39 9.18 -1.90
CA HIS A 237 -9.43 9.69 -2.81
C HIS A 237 -10.25 10.86 -2.23
N GLU A 238 -10.29 11.00 -0.92
CA GLU A 238 -11.01 12.09 -0.24
C GLU A 238 -10.46 13.47 -0.62
N TRP A 239 -9.17 13.57 -0.98
CA TRP A 239 -8.58 14.81 -1.49
C TRP A 239 -9.27 15.29 -2.77
N ALA A 240 -9.62 14.35 -3.65
CA ALA A 240 -10.36 14.64 -4.86
C ALA A 240 -11.88 14.75 -4.63
N GLY A 241 -12.39 14.27 -3.49
CA GLY A 241 -13.83 14.20 -3.20
C GLY A 241 -14.56 13.18 -4.09
N VAL A 242 -13.88 12.08 -4.45
CA VAL A 242 -14.38 11.09 -5.42
C VAL A 242 -14.42 9.72 -4.77
N ALA A 243 -15.61 9.12 -4.63
CA ALA A 243 -15.74 7.75 -4.15
C ALA A 243 -15.56 6.72 -5.29
N PRO A 244 -14.81 5.63 -5.07
CA PRO A 244 -14.82 4.49 -5.97
C PRO A 244 -16.09 3.64 -5.75
N ASP A 245 -16.29 2.62 -6.58
CA ASP A 245 -17.30 1.59 -6.36
C ASP A 245 -16.76 0.47 -5.46
N ILE A 246 -15.46 0.19 -5.58
CA ILE A 246 -14.72 -0.83 -4.84
C ILE A 246 -13.40 -0.23 -4.38
N MET A 247 -13.00 -0.45 -3.12
CA MET A 247 -11.71 0.00 -2.59
C MET A 247 -10.97 -1.14 -1.89
N MET A 248 -9.71 -1.32 -2.25
CA MET A 248 -8.81 -2.27 -1.61
C MET A 248 -8.06 -1.59 -0.46
N VAL A 249 -8.03 -2.24 0.71
CA VAL A 249 -7.35 -1.74 1.90
C VAL A 249 -6.50 -2.85 2.50
N ALA A 250 -5.27 -2.56 2.91
CA ALA A 250 -4.45 -3.46 3.74
C ALA A 250 -3.35 -2.63 4.43
N LYS A 251 -2.18 -3.23 4.71
CA LYS A 251 -1.00 -2.58 5.31
C LYS A 251 -1.35 -1.82 6.58
N GLY A 252 -1.57 -0.50 6.47
CA GLY A 252 -1.82 0.39 7.59
C GLY A 252 -2.99 -0.05 8.46
N ILE A 253 -4.04 -0.66 7.90
CA ILE A 253 -5.22 -1.13 8.66
C ILE A 253 -4.88 -2.14 9.76
N GLY A 254 -3.84 -2.95 9.57
CA GLY A 254 -3.40 -3.93 10.55
C GLY A 254 -2.27 -3.43 11.46
N GLY A 255 -1.66 -2.28 11.16
CA GLY A 255 -0.57 -1.71 11.93
C GLY A 255 0.59 -2.67 12.21
N GLY A 256 0.87 -3.61 11.29
CA GLY A 256 1.83 -4.71 11.48
C GLY A 256 1.21 -6.11 11.51
N PHE A 257 -0.07 -6.23 11.85
CA PHE A 257 -0.80 -7.50 11.77
C PHE A 257 -1.30 -7.77 10.33
N PRO A 258 -1.25 -9.02 9.82
CA PRO A 258 -1.82 -9.35 8.51
C PRO A 258 -3.33 -9.16 8.46
N LEU A 259 -3.76 -8.05 7.84
CA LEU A 259 -5.16 -7.70 7.67
C LEU A 259 -5.32 -6.91 6.36
N GLY A 260 -6.34 -7.27 5.60
CA GLY A 260 -6.83 -6.49 4.47
C GLY A 260 -8.36 -6.45 4.46
N ALA A 261 -8.91 -5.65 3.56
CA ALA A 261 -10.32 -5.53 3.34
C ALA A 261 -10.61 -5.09 1.89
N VAL A 262 -11.80 -5.44 1.41
CA VAL A 262 -12.43 -4.84 0.25
C VAL A 262 -13.68 -4.14 0.75
N LEU A 263 -13.71 -2.83 0.57
CA LEU A 263 -14.83 -1.95 0.84
C LEU A 263 -15.60 -1.75 -0.46
N ALA A 264 -16.92 -1.80 -0.45
CA ALA A 264 -17.72 -1.65 -1.67
C ALA A 264 -19.08 -1.00 -1.39
N THR A 265 -19.64 -0.38 -2.42
CA THR A 265 -21.06 -0.02 -2.42
C THR A 265 -21.94 -1.27 -2.50
N GLU A 266 -23.17 -1.18 -2.02
CA GLU A 266 -24.15 -2.28 -2.11
C GLU A 266 -24.34 -2.72 -3.57
N ASN A 267 -24.40 -1.75 -4.50
CA ASN A 267 -24.54 -2.04 -5.93
C ASN A 267 -23.34 -2.83 -6.48
N ALA A 268 -22.11 -2.40 -6.20
CA ALA A 268 -20.91 -3.11 -6.67
C ALA A 268 -20.79 -4.53 -6.06
N ALA A 269 -21.26 -4.69 -4.81
CA ALA A 269 -21.26 -5.96 -4.10
C ALA A 269 -22.45 -6.88 -4.45
N SER A 270 -23.39 -6.46 -5.31
CA SER A 270 -24.68 -7.14 -5.48
C SER A 270 -24.58 -8.61 -5.89
N GLY A 271 -23.50 -8.98 -6.58
CA GLY A 271 -23.25 -10.36 -7.02
C GLY A 271 -22.51 -11.24 -6.00
N MET A 272 -22.14 -10.70 -4.84
CA MET A 272 -21.33 -11.34 -3.81
C MET A 272 -22.18 -11.99 -2.73
N VAL A 273 -22.90 -13.04 -3.11
CA VAL A 273 -23.76 -13.82 -2.20
C VAL A 273 -23.02 -14.99 -1.54
N ALA A 274 -23.69 -15.71 -0.63
CA ALA A 274 -23.13 -16.89 0.04
C ALA A 274 -22.52 -17.88 -0.97
N GLY A 275 -21.25 -18.25 -0.75
CA GLY A 275 -20.49 -19.19 -1.58
C GLY A 275 -19.74 -18.60 -2.78
N THR A 276 -19.91 -17.31 -3.09
CA THR A 276 -19.22 -16.67 -4.24
C THR A 276 -17.74 -16.37 -3.98
N HIS A 277 -17.40 -16.10 -2.73
CA HIS A 277 -16.04 -15.90 -2.23
C HIS A 277 -15.97 -16.35 -0.78
N GLY A 278 -14.76 -16.62 -0.29
CA GLY A 278 -14.51 -16.94 1.11
C GLY A 278 -13.04 -16.86 1.45
N SER A 279 -12.75 -16.77 2.74
CA SER A 279 -11.41 -16.85 3.29
C SER A 279 -11.47 -17.61 4.61
N THR A 280 -10.51 -18.51 4.83
CA THR A 280 -10.39 -19.17 6.14
C THR A 280 -10.08 -18.13 7.20
N TYR A 281 -8.99 -17.37 7.05
CA TYR A 281 -8.51 -16.45 8.07
C TYR A 281 -9.08 -15.03 7.97
N GLY A 282 -9.61 -14.64 6.81
CA GLY A 282 -10.15 -13.30 6.58
C GLY A 282 -11.28 -13.00 7.57
N GLY A 283 -11.17 -11.88 8.29
CA GLY A 283 -12.15 -11.46 9.29
C GLY A 283 -12.05 -12.16 10.64
N ASN A 284 -10.92 -12.81 10.95
CA ASN A 284 -10.73 -13.45 12.25
C ASN A 284 -10.80 -12.45 13.42
N PRO A 285 -11.29 -12.87 14.61
CA PRO A 285 -11.43 -11.99 15.77
C PRO A 285 -10.15 -11.21 16.14
N LEU A 286 -8.98 -11.88 16.07
CA LEU A 286 -7.70 -11.30 16.48
C LEU A 286 -7.29 -10.13 15.58
N GLY A 287 -7.30 -10.35 14.26
CA GLY A 287 -6.98 -9.32 13.28
C GLY A 287 -7.98 -8.17 13.34
N CYS A 288 -9.28 -8.46 13.43
CA CYS A 288 -10.31 -7.42 13.49
C CYS A 288 -10.24 -6.57 14.78
N ALA A 289 -9.89 -7.16 15.93
CA ALA A 289 -9.67 -6.40 17.16
C ALA A 289 -8.47 -5.44 17.05
N VAL A 290 -7.36 -5.87 16.44
CA VAL A 290 -6.21 -5.01 16.16
C VAL A 290 -6.58 -3.92 15.16
N GLY A 291 -7.29 -4.27 14.09
CA GLY A 291 -7.75 -3.32 13.07
C GLY A 291 -8.67 -2.25 13.66
N ALA A 292 -9.59 -2.62 14.56
CA ALA A 292 -10.46 -1.67 15.24
C ALA A 292 -9.67 -0.70 16.12
N ALA A 293 -8.59 -1.16 16.78
CA ALA A 293 -7.70 -0.28 17.53
C ALA A 293 -6.93 0.70 16.63
N VAL A 294 -6.51 0.26 15.44
CA VAL A 294 -5.90 1.14 14.44
C VAL A 294 -6.90 2.18 13.93
N VAL A 295 -8.06 1.75 13.44
CA VAL A 295 -9.08 2.67 12.88
C VAL A 295 -9.52 3.68 13.94
N GLY A 296 -9.74 3.25 15.18
CA GLY A 296 -10.12 4.15 16.29
C GLY A 296 -9.08 5.21 16.65
N ILE A 297 -7.82 5.06 16.22
CA ILE A 297 -6.78 6.09 16.37
C ILE A 297 -6.66 6.91 15.09
N VAL A 298 -6.59 6.25 13.94
CA VAL A 298 -6.24 6.88 12.66
C VAL A 298 -7.40 7.67 12.06
N ALA A 299 -8.65 7.29 12.32
CA ALA A 299 -9.83 8.01 11.82
C ALA A 299 -10.16 9.29 12.61
N ASP A 300 -9.43 9.58 13.69
CA ASP A 300 -9.59 10.82 14.44
C ASP A 300 -9.10 12.04 13.63
N ASP A 301 -9.92 13.09 13.55
CA ASP A 301 -9.63 14.30 12.77
C ASP A 301 -8.36 15.02 13.26
N ALA A 302 -8.12 15.05 14.57
CA ALA A 302 -6.92 15.70 15.11
C ALA A 302 -5.67 14.87 14.79
N PHE A 303 -5.76 13.54 14.82
CA PHE A 303 -4.69 12.65 14.36
C PHE A 303 -4.37 12.87 12.88
N LEU A 304 -5.37 12.89 12.00
CA LEU A 304 -5.17 13.13 10.56
C LEU A 304 -4.61 14.52 10.27
N SER A 305 -5.09 15.54 10.99
CA SER A 305 -4.54 16.91 10.90
C SER A 305 -3.06 16.93 11.24
N GLU A 306 -2.67 16.21 12.30
CA GLU A 306 -1.28 16.09 12.72
C GLU A 306 -0.41 15.33 11.70
N VAL A 307 -0.95 14.29 11.06
CA VAL A 307 -0.28 13.62 9.91
C VAL A 307 -0.04 14.61 8.77
N GLY A 308 -1.03 15.43 8.44
CA GLY A 308 -0.90 16.50 7.45
C GLY A 308 0.20 17.50 7.82
N ARG A 309 0.22 17.97 9.07
CA ARG A 309 1.25 18.90 9.59
C ARG A 309 2.65 18.30 9.49
N LYS A 310 2.83 17.06 9.95
CA LYS A 310 4.09 16.31 9.88
C LYS A 310 4.54 16.08 8.44
N GLY A 311 3.62 15.75 7.54
CA GLY A 311 3.90 15.64 6.11
C GLY A 311 4.41 16.94 5.50
N GLY A 312 3.82 18.08 5.88
CA GLY A 312 4.28 19.41 5.49
C GLY A 312 5.69 19.73 6.02
N LEU A 313 5.93 19.49 7.31
CA LEU A 313 7.24 19.67 7.95
C LEU A 313 8.33 18.83 7.24
N PHE A 314 8.04 17.54 7.01
CA PHE A 314 9.00 16.65 6.39
C PHE A 314 9.26 17.05 4.93
N ARG A 315 8.21 17.36 4.16
CA ARG A 315 8.34 17.86 2.77
C ARG A 315 9.22 19.10 2.70
N GLN A 316 9.01 20.09 3.57
CA GLN A 316 9.82 21.30 3.58
C GLN A 316 11.31 20.99 3.78
N GLY A 317 11.64 20.10 4.72
CA GLY A 317 13.02 19.67 4.92
C GLY A 317 13.60 18.94 3.72
N LEU A 318 12.81 18.08 3.06
CA LEU A 318 13.22 17.35 1.86
C LEU A 318 13.48 18.29 0.67
N GLU A 319 12.68 19.34 0.50
CA GLU A 319 12.93 20.39 -0.51
C GLU A 319 14.28 21.09 -0.25
N GLY A 320 14.60 21.34 1.02
CA GLY A 320 15.91 21.84 1.44
C GLY A 320 17.05 20.90 1.06
N LEU A 321 16.89 19.59 1.25
CA LEU A 321 17.88 18.58 0.85
C LEU A 321 18.07 18.51 -0.67
N VAL A 322 16.99 18.63 -1.45
CA VAL A 322 17.09 18.68 -2.92
C VAL A 322 17.91 19.89 -3.36
N ALA A 323 17.69 21.06 -2.74
CA ALA A 323 18.45 22.27 -3.02
C ALA A 323 19.92 22.16 -2.59
N ALA A 324 20.21 21.49 -1.48
CA ALA A 324 21.56 21.31 -0.95
C ALA A 324 22.39 20.27 -1.73
N HIS A 325 21.74 19.21 -2.22
CA HIS A 325 22.40 18.09 -2.92
C HIS A 325 21.81 17.84 -4.32
N PRO A 326 21.86 18.83 -5.24
CA PRO A 326 21.27 18.71 -6.57
C PRO A 326 21.99 17.71 -7.47
N ALA A 327 23.16 17.20 -7.07
CA ALA A 327 23.84 16.10 -7.76
C ALA A 327 23.27 14.72 -7.39
N VAL A 328 22.66 14.60 -6.20
CA VAL A 328 22.09 13.34 -5.68
C VAL A 328 20.59 13.29 -5.90
N PHE A 329 19.88 14.39 -5.67
CA PHE A 329 18.43 14.48 -5.75
C PHE A 329 17.96 15.42 -6.87
N GLU A 330 16.74 15.18 -7.34
CA GLU A 330 16.09 15.94 -8.42
C GLU A 330 14.84 16.68 -7.94
N ALA A 331 13.96 16.00 -7.19
CA ALA A 331 12.69 16.56 -6.75
C ALA A 331 12.08 15.76 -5.58
N VAL A 332 11.19 16.42 -4.82
CA VAL A 332 10.32 15.76 -3.84
C VAL A 332 8.99 15.37 -4.50
N ARG A 333 8.47 14.19 -4.18
CA ARG A 333 7.16 13.69 -4.63
C ARG A 333 6.32 13.21 -3.45
N GLY A 334 5.02 13.04 -3.68
CA GLY A 334 4.11 12.42 -2.72
C GLY A 334 3.20 13.40 -1.98
N GLN A 335 2.48 12.87 -1.00
CA GLN A 335 1.48 13.59 -0.21
C GLN A 335 1.41 13.00 1.21
N GLY A 336 1.17 13.83 2.23
CA GLY A 336 1.19 13.38 3.63
C GLY A 336 2.53 12.74 3.99
N LEU A 337 2.49 11.51 4.50
CA LEU A 337 3.66 10.70 4.89
C LEU A 337 3.90 9.52 3.93
N ILE A 338 3.42 9.61 2.68
CA ILE A 338 3.93 8.83 1.55
C ILE A 338 4.76 9.76 0.67
N LEU A 339 6.05 9.88 1.00
CA LEU A 339 6.97 10.82 0.38
C LEU A 339 8.04 10.10 -0.42
N GLY A 340 8.60 10.79 -1.42
CA GLY A 340 9.68 10.27 -2.23
C GLY A 340 10.69 11.34 -2.61
N LEU A 341 11.96 10.98 -2.62
CA LEU A 341 13.04 11.76 -3.25
C LEU A 341 13.34 11.12 -4.59
N LYS A 342 13.07 11.82 -5.70
CA LYS A 342 13.56 11.43 -7.02
C LYS A 342 15.07 11.64 -7.03
N CYS A 343 15.82 10.58 -7.32
CA CYS A 343 17.27 10.60 -7.29
C CYS A 343 17.85 10.79 -8.70
N LYS A 344 19.02 11.43 -8.77
CA LYS A 344 19.95 11.38 -9.91
C LYS A 344 20.96 10.26 -9.74
N ALA A 345 21.50 10.11 -8.53
CA ALA A 345 22.24 8.91 -8.16
C ALA A 345 21.32 7.67 -8.21
N ALA A 346 21.87 6.48 -8.39
CA ALA A 346 21.07 5.26 -8.31
C ALA A 346 20.43 5.15 -6.92
N ASN A 347 19.11 5.00 -6.85
CA ASN A 347 18.40 4.98 -5.58
C ASN A 347 18.86 3.85 -4.64
N THR A 348 19.37 2.75 -5.18
CA THR A 348 19.98 1.67 -4.40
C THR A 348 21.27 2.09 -3.70
N ASP A 349 22.04 3.02 -4.27
CA ASP A 349 23.25 3.54 -3.63
C ASP A 349 22.89 4.59 -2.58
N VAL A 350 21.83 5.37 -2.81
CA VAL A 350 21.24 6.24 -1.77
C VAL A 350 20.72 5.43 -0.59
N VAL A 351 20.04 4.30 -0.82
CA VAL A 351 19.60 3.38 0.24
C VAL A 351 20.80 2.84 1.04
N LYS A 352 21.88 2.41 0.37
CA LYS A 352 23.10 1.94 1.06
C LYS A 352 23.75 3.05 1.89
N ALA A 353 23.83 4.27 1.36
CA ALA A 353 24.36 5.41 2.09
C ALA A 353 23.49 5.77 3.31
N ALA A 354 22.16 5.70 3.17
CA ALA A 354 21.24 5.87 4.28
C ALA A 354 21.42 4.79 5.36
N TYR A 355 21.64 3.52 4.98
CA TYR A 355 21.95 2.46 5.93
C TYR A 355 23.26 2.71 6.70
N ALA A 356 24.29 3.23 6.04
CA ALA A 356 25.54 3.63 6.70
C ALA A 356 25.32 4.76 7.73
N GLU A 357 24.29 5.56 7.53
CA GLU A 357 23.81 6.58 8.46
C GLU A 357 22.69 6.06 9.39
N HIS A 358 22.55 4.74 9.56
CA HIS A 358 21.51 4.06 10.34
C HIS A 358 20.07 4.55 10.08
N LEU A 359 19.73 4.81 8.82
CA LEU A 359 18.41 5.23 8.37
C LEU A 359 17.84 4.21 7.39
N LEU A 360 16.68 3.63 7.70
CA LEU A 360 16.02 2.68 6.81
C LEU A 360 15.09 3.41 5.86
N THR A 361 15.27 3.14 4.57
CA THR A 361 14.49 3.72 3.46
C THR A 361 14.19 2.62 2.44
N VAL A 362 13.29 2.89 1.48
CA VAL A 362 12.84 1.86 0.54
C VAL A 362 13.02 2.33 -0.90
N PRO A 363 13.69 1.58 -1.79
CA PRO A 363 13.76 1.95 -3.20
C PRO A 363 12.39 1.75 -3.88
N ALA A 364 12.13 2.52 -4.94
CA ALA A 364 10.98 2.37 -5.84
C ALA A 364 11.40 2.41 -7.31
N ALA A 365 10.46 2.15 -8.20
CA ALA A 365 10.63 2.43 -9.62
C ALA A 365 10.87 3.93 -9.87
N ASP A 366 11.19 4.27 -11.12
CA ASP A 366 11.49 5.64 -11.53
C ASP A 366 12.61 6.29 -10.68
N ASN A 367 13.59 5.50 -10.23
CA ASN A 367 14.74 5.96 -9.44
C ASN A 367 14.39 6.83 -8.22
N VAL A 368 13.35 6.44 -7.47
CA VAL A 368 12.89 7.17 -6.28
C VAL A 368 13.32 6.45 -5.00
N LEU A 369 13.76 7.21 -4.00
CA LEU A 369 13.88 6.80 -2.61
C LEU A 369 12.58 7.09 -1.87
N ARG A 370 11.90 6.07 -1.33
CA ARG A 370 10.65 6.23 -0.59
C ARG A 370 10.88 6.41 0.89
N LEU A 371 10.08 7.30 1.45
CA LEU A 371 10.02 7.66 2.86
C LEU A 371 8.57 7.48 3.32
N LEU A 372 8.35 6.43 4.12
CA LEU A 372 7.08 5.88 4.56
C LEU A 372 7.07 5.70 6.09
N PRO A 373 7.38 6.74 6.90
CA PRO A 373 7.54 6.60 8.35
C PRO A 373 6.23 6.17 9.05
N ALA A 374 6.28 5.89 10.35
CA ALA A 374 5.07 5.84 11.16
C ALA A 374 4.30 7.18 11.06
N LEU A 375 2.97 7.13 11.11
CA LEU A 375 2.10 8.31 11.01
C LEU A 375 2.24 9.23 12.23
N ASN A 376 2.54 8.64 13.38
CA ASN A 376 2.81 9.30 14.65
C ASN A 376 4.31 9.59 14.86
N ILE A 377 5.14 9.64 13.80
CA ILE A 377 6.56 9.93 13.92
C ILE A 377 6.79 11.28 14.65
N PRO A 378 7.63 11.33 15.70
CA PRO A 378 7.94 12.57 16.40
C PRO A 378 8.65 13.60 15.50
N ASP A 379 8.51 14.90 15.81
CA ASP A 379 9.13 15.96 15.02
C ASP A 379 10.67 15.91 15.12
N GLU A 380 11.20 15.49 16.26
CA GLU A 380 12.63 15.25 16.47
C GLU A 380 13.17 14.12 15.58
N ASP A 381 12.38 13.07 15.36
CA ASP A 381 12.76 11.97 14.46
C ASP A 381 12.72 12.42 13.00
N ILE A 382 11.80 13.32 12.62
CA ILE A 382 11.81 13.95 11.29
C ILE A 382 13.08 14.77 11.09
N ALA A 383 13.47 15.58 12.08
CA ALA A 383 14.70 16.37 12.01
C ALA A 383 15.95 15.48 11.91
N GLU A 384 16.01 14.39 12.68
CA GLU A 384 17.11 13.44 12.65
C GLU A 384 17.17 12.68 11.30
N ALA A 385 16.03 12.31 10.72
CA ALA A 385 15.94 11.73 9.39
C ALA A 385 16.54 12.65 8.32
N LEU A 386 16.20 13.94 8.34
CA LEU A 386 16.72 14.92 7.39
C LEU A 386 18.25 15.06 7.54
N ALA A 387 18.76 15.15 8.78
CA ALA A 387 20.19 15.23 9.03
C ALA A 387 20.96 13.98 8.58
N ARG A 388 20.36 12.78 8.70
CA ARG A 388 20.96 11.52 8.19
C ARG A 388 20.96 11.47 6.66
N LEU A 389 19.89 11.93 6.02
CA LEU A 389 19.82 12.01 4.56
C LEU A 389 20.84 13.00 3.99
N ASP A 390 21.05 14.15 4.65
CA ASP A 390 22.09 15.13 4.31
C ASP A 390 23.49 14.52 4.32
N ARG A 391 23.84 13.80 5.40
CA ARG A 391 25.14 13.11 5.50
C ARG A 391 25.29 12.01 4.46
N ALA A 392 24.24 11.22 4.22
CA ALA A 392 24.24 10.19 3.20
C ALA A 392 24.46 10.77 1.79
N ALA A 393 23.81 11.88 1.46
CA ALA A 393 23.99 12.58 0.20
C ALA A 393 25.40 13.18 0.07
N THR A 394 25.89 13.85 1.11
CA THR A 394 27.27 14.38 1.18
C THR A 394 28.32 13.29 0.95
N ALA A 395 28.11 12.10 1.52
CA ALA A 395 29.02 10.98 1.34
C ALA A 395 29.06 10.49 -0.12
N LEU A 396 27.91 10.46 -0.80
CA LEU A 396 27.83 10.07 -2.21
C LEU A 396 28.50 11.11 -3.12
N GLU A 397 28.33 12.41 -2.84
CA GLU A 397 28.99 13.48 -3.60
C GLU A 397 30.51 13.45 -3.49
N LYS A 398 31.06 13.00 -2.35
CA LYS A 398 32.50 12.81 -2.17
C LYS A 398 33.06 11.56 -2.87
N ALA A 399 32.19 10.60 -3.17
CA ALA A 399 32.57 9.33 -3.81
C ALA A 399 32.41 9.35 -5.33
N ALA A 400 31.68 10.34 -5.87
CA ALA A 400 31.50 10.62 -7.29
C ALA A 400 32.68 11.44 -7.85
#